data_AF-A0AAU6KBG3-F1
#
_entry.id   AF-A0AAU6KBG3-F1
#
_cell.length_a   1.000
_cell.length_b   1.000
_cell.length_c   1.000
_cell.angle_alpha   90.00
_cell.angle_beta   90.00
_cell.angle_gamma   90.00
#
_symmetry.space_group_name_H-M   'P 1'
#
loop_
_entity.id
_entity.type
_entity.pdbx_description
1 polymer ?
#
loop_
_entity_poly.entity_id
_entity_poly.type
_entity_poly.pdbx_seq_one_letter_code
_entity_poly.pdbx_strand_id
1 'polypeptide(L)'
;MPDLTHHARRLRELADALEAQSQPAEDPFLPHPNTLEIISNRSTHRGQLNYAVPDVLQLQKRIRRYSADHDVPHGDIVTVALDTWLRAKGYPPDLTPPSTKARWSRS
;
A
#
# COMPACT_ATOMS: atom_id res chain seq x y z
N MET A 1 -30.38 -35.87 -0.96
CA MET A 1 -29.93 -34.74 -0.12
C MET A 1 -28.43 -34.59 -0.35
N PRO A 2 -27.95 -33.51 -0.97
CA PRO A 2 -26.52 -33.32 -1.18
C PRO A 2 -25.80 -33.23 0.17
N ASP A 3 -24.62 -33.83 0.24
CA ASP A 3 -23.85 -33.99 1.47
C ASP A 3 -23.25 -32.64 1.92
N LEU A 4 -24.02 -31.91 2.72
CA LEU A 4 -23.69 -30.58 3.27
C LEU A 4 -22.38 -30.61 4.08
N THR A 5 -22.05 -31.76 4.66
CA THR A 5 -20.84 -32.00 5.46
C THR A 5 -19.58 -31.85 4.61
N HIS A 6 -19.60 -32.41 3.40
CA HIS A 6 -18.49 -32.32 2.45
C HIS A 6 -18.29 -30.88 1.97
N HIS A 7 -19.39 -30.15 1.75
CA HIS A 7 -19.35 -28.75 1.31
C HIS A 7 -18.79 -27.84 2.41
N ALA A 8 -19.23 -28.01 3.66
CA ALA A 8 -18.73 -27.26 4.81
C ALA A 8 -17.23 -27.48 5.03
N ARG A 9 -16.75 -28.73 4.88
CA ARG A 9 -15.32 -29.04 4.97
C ARG A 9 -14.52 -28.32 3.88
N ARG A 10 -15.01 -28.32 2.65
CA ARG A 10 -14.32 -27.67 1.53
C ARG A 10 -14.29 -26.14 1.66
N LEU A 11 -15.33 -25.53 2.20
CA LEU A 11 -15.33 -24.10 2.52
C LEU A 11 -14.30 -23.76 3.60
N ARG A 12 -14.13 -24.65 4.59
CA ARG A 12 -13.13 -24.47 5.64
C ARG A 12 -11.71 -24.61 5.12
N GLU A 13 -11.45 -25.62 4.29
CA GLU A 13 -10.16 -25.78 3.62
C GLU A 13 -9.80 -24.57 2.74
N LEU A 14 -10.78 -23.97 2.06
CA LEU A 14 -10.57 -22.73 1.30
C LEU A 14 -10.30 -21.52 2.20
N ALA A 15 -11.02 -21.39 3.32
CA ALA A 15 -10.78 -20.32 4.28
C ALA A 15 -9.37 -20.43 4.89
N ASP A 16 -8.97 -21.63 5.32
CA ASP A 16 -7.64 -21.89 5.88
C ASP A 16 -6.53 -21.64 4.85
N ALA A 17 -6.76 -21.98 3.58
CA ALA A 17 -5.82 -21.69 2.50
C ALA A 17 -5.72 -20.18 2.19
N LEU A 18 -6.82 -19.43 2.31
CA LEU A 18 -6.82 -17.97 2.12
C LEU A 18 -6.15 -17.26 3.31
N GLU A 19 -6.41 -17.72 4.54
CA GLU A 19 -5.77 -17.23 5.77
C GLU A 19 -4.25 -17.48 5.72
N ALA A 20 -3.82 -18.67 5.32
CA ALA A 20 -2.40 -19.01 5.18
C ALA A 20 -1.67 -18.22 4.08
N GLN A 21 -2.41 -17.73 3.07
CA GLN A 21 -1.90 -16.83 2.03
C GLN A 21 -1.99 -15.35 2.43
N SER A 22 -2.72 -15.03 3.49
CA SER A 22 -2.83 -13.67 4.01
C SER A 22 -1.53 -13.33 4.74
N GLN A 23 -0.67 -12.55 4.08
CA GLN A 23 0.42 -11.90 4.80
C GLN A 23 -0.18 -11.03 5.91
N PRO A 24 0.43 -10.98 7.11
CA PRO A 24 0.00 -10.05 8.13
C PRO A 24 -0.07 -8.68 7.48
N ALA A 25 -1.23 -8.03 7.56
CA ALA A 25 -1.43 -6.72 7.00
C ALA A 25 -0.33 -5.82 7.57
N GLU A 26 0.69 -5.55 6.76
CA GLU A 26 1.72 -4.58 7.05
C GLU A 26 0.98 -3.30 7.44
N ASP A 27 1.35 -2.67 8.56
CA ASP A 27 0.60 -1.52 9.07
C ASP A 27 0.41 -0.54 7.90
N PRO A 28 -0.84 -0.27 7.49
CA PRO A 28 -1.14 0.48 6.28
C PRO A 28 -0.72 1.94 6.38
N PHE A 29 -0.15 2.36 7.51
CA PHE A 29 0.44 3.67 7.74
C PHE A 29 1.97 3.65 7.82
N LEU A 30 2.62 2.49 7.70
CA LEU A 30 4.08 2.43 7.62
C LEU A 30 4.57 3.04 6.30
N PRO A 31 5.45 4.05 6.35
CA PRO A 31 6.08 4.60 5.16
C PRO A 31 6.92 3.52 4.46
N HIS A 32 6.79 3.42 3.15
CA HIS A 32 7.62 2.50 2.38
C HIS A 32 9.11 2.95 2.43
N PRO A 33 10.08 2.04 2.60
CA PRO A 33 11.50 2.40 2.73
C PRO A 33 12.03 3.27 1.58
N ASN A 34 11.65 2.95 0.33
CA ASN A 34 11.99 3.75 -0.86
C ASN A 34 11.50 5.20 -0.73
N THR A 35 10.31 5.41 -0.18
CA THR A 35 9.73 6.75 0.00
C THR A 35 10.54 7.56 1.02
N LEU A 36 10.98 6.93 2.10
CA LEU A 36 11.86 7.56 3.09
C LEU A 36 13.22 7.92 2.48
N GLU A 37 13.80 7.04 1.66
CA GLU A 37 15.06 7.29 0.95
C GLU A 37 14.94 8.50 0.01
N ILE A 38 13.91 8.54 -0.83
CA ILE A 38 13.68 9.65 -1.79
C ILE A 38 13.48 10.98 -1.07
N ILE A 39 12.71 11.00 0.03
CA ILE A 39 12.44 12.21 0.81
C ILE A 39 13.70 12.72 1.52
N SER A 40 14.52 11.80 2.03
CA SER A 40 15.78 12.15 2.71
C SER A 40 16.77 12.85 1.77
N ASN A 41 16.67 12.58 0.47
CA ASN A 41 17.51 13.21 -0.53
C ASN A 41 17.03 14.63 -0.89
N ARG A 42 17.80 15.63 -0.45
CA ARG A 42 17.49 17.06 -0.68
C ARG A 42 17.59 17.49 -2.15
N SER A 43 18.28 16.75 -3.01
CA SER A 43 18.43 17.08 -4.43
C SER A 43 17.35 16.46 -5.33
N THR A 44 16.41 15.72 -4.75
CA THR A 44 15.28 15.14 -5.49
C THR A 44 14.45 16.24 -6.14
N HIS A 45 14.21 16.11 -7.45
CA HIS A 45 13.31 17.00 -8.18
C HIS A 45 11.86 16.82 -7.70
N ARG A 46 11.18 17.93 -7.35
CA ARG A 46 9.82 17.91 -6.79
C ARG A 46 8.85 18.58 -7.76
N GLY A 47 7.92 17.80 -8.31
CA GLY A 47 6.79 18.32 -9.10
C GLY A 47 5.65 18.84 -8.21
N GLN A 48 4.86 19.78 -8.73
CA GLN A 48 3.65 20.27 -8.05
C GLN A 48 2.44 19.38 -8.41
N LEU A 49 1.67 19.00 -7.39
CA LEU A 49 0.36 18.37 -7.57
C LEU A 49 -0.74 19.44 -7.47
N ASN A 50 -1.48 19.67 -8.55
CA ASN A 50 -2.51 20.70 -8.62
C ASN A 50 -3.90 20.07 -8.47
N TYR A 51 -4.38 19.92 -7.24
CA TYR A 51 -5.72 19.41 -6.94
C TYR A 51 -6.44 20.31 -5.92
N ALA A 52 -7.72 20.58 -6.18
CA ALA A 52 -8.59 21.21 -5.19
C ALA A 52 -9.08 20.16 -4.18
N VAL A 53 -8.98 20.48 -2.89
CA VAL A 53 -9.47 19.63 -1.79
C VAL A 53 -10.60 20.33 -1.05
N PRO A 54 -11.61 19.60 -0.52
CA PRO A 54 -12.69 20.21 0.23
C PRO A 54 -12.20 20.93 1.50
N ASP A 55 -12.53 22.21 1.65
CA ASP A 55 -12.11 23.04 2.79
C ASP A 55 -12.65 22.55 4.13
N VAL A 56 -13.80 21.87 4.14
CA VAL A 56 -14.42 21.29 5.34
C VAL A 56 -13.50 20.28 6.04
N LEU A 57 -12.60 19.62 5.30
CA LEU A 57 -11.63 18.67 5.85
C LEU A 57 -10.43 19.37 6.50
N GLN A 58 -10.26 20.68 6.28
CA GLN A 58 -9.21 21.52 6.85
C GLN A 58 -7.80 20.92 6.70
N LEU A 59 -7.54 20.23 5.58
CA LEU A 59 -6.29 19.48 5.38
C LEU A 59 -5.05 20.37 5.53
N GLN A 60 -5.09 21.59 4.97
CA GLN A 60 -3.99 22.54 5.10
C GLN A 60 -3.68 22.89 6.56
N LYS A 61 -4.71 23.08 7.42
CA LYS A 61 -4.52 23.39 8.83
C LYS A 61 -3.93 22.21 9.60
N ARG A 62 -4.39 21.00 9.30
CA ARG A 62 -3.89 19.75 9.91
C ARG A 62 -2.42 19.51 9.54
N ILE A 63 -2.06 19.68 8.26
CA ILE A 63 -0.67 19.54 7.79
C ILE A 63 0.23 20.58 8.47
N ARG A 64 -0.19 21.85 8.52
CA ARG A 64 0.57 22.91 9.21
C ARG A 64 0.82 22.58 10.67
N ARG A 65 -0.21 22.09 11.39
CA ARG A 65 -0.07 21.72 12.80
C ARG A 65 0.88 20.55 12.99
N TYR A 66 0.70 19.48 12.21
CA TYR A 66 1.57 18.31 12.27
C TYR A 66 3.03 18.66 11.96
N SER A 67 3.26 19.49 10.94
CA SER A 67 4.58 20.01 10.58
C SER A 67 5.25 20.74 11.75
N ALA A 68 4.50 21.61 12.45
CA ALA A 68 5.01 22.32 13.61
C ALA A 68 5.31 21.40 14.81
N ASP A 69 4.50 20.35 15.00
CA ASP A 69 4.65 19.42 16.13
C ASP A 69 5.80 18.40 15.91
N HIS A 70 6.17 18.09 14.65
CA HIS A 70 7.11 17.00 14.31
C HIS A 70 8.33 17.44 13.48
N ASP A 71 8.45 18.73 13.15
CA ASP A 71 9.51 19.30 12.28
C ASP A 71 9.60 18.65 10.90
N VAL A 72 8.47 18.18 10.36
CA VAL A 72 8.40 17.53 9.04
C VAL A 72 7.92 18.55 7.99
N PRO A 73 8.59 18.69 6.83
CA PRO A 73 8.12 19.55 5.74
C PRO A 73 6.73 19.18 5.23
N HIS A 74 5.91 20.18 4.89
CA HIS A 74 4.56 20.00 4.36
C HIS A 74 4.49 19.03 3.17
N GLY A 75 5.46 19.16 2.25
CA GLY A 75 5.56 18.28 1.08
C GLY A 75 5.81 16.83 1.46
N ASP A 76 6.68 16.58 2.44
CA ASP A 76 7.04 15.23 2.87
C ASP A 76 5.87 14.54 3.58
N ILE A 77 5.09 15.27 4.37
CA ILE A 77 3.84 14.78 4.98
C ILE A 77 2.90 14.27 3.88
N VAL A 78 2.71 15.07 2.82
CA VAL A 78 1.84 14.71 1.71
C VAL A 78 2.40 13.53 0.92
N THR A 79 3.71 13.51 0.65
CA THR A 79 4.37 12.41 -0.07
C THR A 79 4.23 11.09 0.67
N VAL A 80 4.54 11.05 1.97
CA VAL A 80 4.42 9.82 2.78
C VAL A 80 2.97 9.36 2.82
N ALA A 81 2.04 10.24 3.19
CA ALA A 81 0.63 9.86 3.32
C ALA A 81 0.03 9.36 2.00
N LEU A 82 0.35 10.02 0.88
CA LEU A 82 -0.18 9.66 -0.43
C LEU A 82 0.47 8.38 -0.97
N ASP A 83 1.78 8.22 -0.87
CA ASP A 83 2.48 7.02 -1.35
C ASP A 83 2.06 5.79 -0.55
N THR A 84 2.01 5.89 0.77
CA THR A 84 1.53 4.80 1.64
C THR A 84 0.08 4.43 1.31
N TRP A 85 -0.80 5.41 1.10
CA TRP A 85 -2.19 5.14 0.70
C TRP A 85 -2.27 4.47 -0.68
N LEU A 86 -1.49 4.91 -1.67
CA LEU A 86 -1.46 4.31 -3.00
C LEU A 86 -0.94 2.86 -2.95
N ARG A 87 0.12 2.60 -2.19
CA ARG A 87 0.66 1.25 -2.00
C ARG A 87 -0.30 0.32 -1.28
N ALA A 88 -1.00 0.81 -0.26
CA ALA A 88 -2.07 0.06 0.41
C ALA A 88 -3.24 -0.25 -0.54
N LYS A 89 -3.40 0.50 -1.64
CA LYS A 89 -4.34 0.20 -2.74
C LYS A 89 -3.74 -0.68 -3.84
N GLY A 90 -2.48 -1.10 -3.70
CA GLY A 90 -1.77 -1.93 -4.67
C GLY A 90 -1.21 -1.15 -5.86
N TYR A 91 -0.87 0.14 -5.69
CA TYR A 91 -0.29 0.97 -6.75
C TYR A 91 1.21 1.25 -6.52
N PRO A 92 2.05 1.23 -7.59
CA PRO A 92 1.70 0.76 -8.93
C PRO A 92 1.34 -0.73 -8.90
N PRO A 93 0.30 -1.17 -9.64
CA PRO A 93 0.00 -2.59 -9.73
C PRO A 93 1.23 -3.28 -10.31
N ASP A 94 1.69 -4.37 -9.69
CA ASP A 94 2.78 -5.17 -10.22
C ASP A 94 2.46 -5.51 -11.69
N LEU A 95 3.15 -4.84 -12.62
CA LEU A 95 2.95 -5.02 -14.06
C LEU A 95 3.57 -6.32 -14.56
N THR A 96 4.26 -7.07 -13.70
CA THR A 96 4.74 -8.41 -13.99
C THR A 96 3.70 -9.44 -13.53
N PRO A 97 2.90 -10.04 -14.43
CA PRO A 97 2.32 -11.33 -14.12
C PRO A 97 3.46 -12.28 -13.74
N PRO A 98 3.27 -13.20 -12.78
CA PRO A 98 4.27 -14.22 -12.50
C PRO A 98 4.56 -14.92 -13.82
N SER A 99 5.76 -14.75 -14.35
CA SER A 99 6.17 -15.46 -15.53
C SER A 99 6.18 -16.93 -15.12
N THR A 100 5.13 -17.66 -15.50
CA THR A 100 5.13 -19.10 -15.55
C THR A 100 6.13 -19.51 -16.64
N LYS A 101 7.43 -19.32 -16.39
CA LYS A 101 8.46 -20.05 -17.12
C LYS A 101 8.43 -21.46 -16.57
N ALA A 102 7.51 -22.20 -17.16
CA ALA A 102 7.45 -23.64 -17.22
C ALA A 102 8.85 -24.25 -17.16
N ARG A 103 9.05 -25.05 -16.11
CA ARG A 103 9.51 -26.43 -16.18
C ARG A 103 9.72 -26.93 -17.62
N TRP A 104 10.93 -26.79 -18.14
CA TRP A 104 11.47 -27.62 -19.20
C TRP A 104 12.77 -28.23 -18.68
N SER A 105 12.61 -29.30 -17.89
CA SER A 105 13.57 -30.41 -17.94
C SER A 105 13.36 -31.12 -19.27
N ARG A 106 14.45 -31.28 -20.03
CA ARG A 106 14.75 -32.23 -21.11
C ARG A 106 15.99 -31.66 -21.80
N SER A 107 17.13 -32.34 -21.93
CA SER A 107 17.47 -33.76 -21.79
C SER A 107 18.95 -33.87 -21.45
#